data_AF-A0A0L6UQ98-F1
#
_entry.id   AF-A0A0L6UQ98-F1
#
_cell.length_a   1.000
_cell.length_b   1.000
_cell.length_c   1.000
_cell.angle_alpha   90.00
_cell.angle_beta   90.00
_cell.angle_gamma   90.00
#
_symmetry.space_group_name_H-M   'P 1'
#
loop_
_entity.id
_entity.type
_entity.pdbx_description
1 polymer ?
#
loop_
_entity_poly.entity_id
_entity_poly.type
_entity_poly.pdbx_seq_one_letter_code
_entity_poly.pdbx_strand_id
1 'polypeptide(L)'
;MADNEGSKSKANIPKLNNVNFLHWSMRMKAHLRHKGLIKYITEAWVALSGAAADVVNKKHAKTVDILMNYMSETAFKTVVSDSGQ
;
A
#
# COMPACT_ATOMS: atom_id res chain seq x y z
N MET A 1 -28.71 5.61 -9.24
CA MET A 1 -27.79 5.03 -8.24
C MET A 1 -26.63 6.00 -8.14
N ALA A 2 -26.58 6.78 -7.06
CA ALA A 2 -25.69 7.93 -6.92
C ALA A 2 -24.30 7.53 -6.40
N ASP A 3 -23.31 8.28 -6.88
CA ASP A 3 -21.87 8.25 -6.64
C ASP A 3 -21.34 7.50 -5.41
N ASN A 4 -20.46 6.54 -5.70
CA ASN A 4 -19.37 6.17 -4.78
C ASN A 4 -18.04 6.30 -5.53
N GLU A 5 -17.77 7.50 -6.07
CA GLU A 5 -16.39 7.99 -6.08
C GLU A 5 -15.98 8.19 -4.61
N GLY A 6 -15.70 7.06 -3.97
CA GLY A 6 -15.46 6.98 -2.54
C GLY A 6 -14.30 7.88 -2.20
N SER A 7 -14.67 9.05 -1.66
CA SER A 7 -13.92 9.87 -0.74
C SER A 7 -12.46 9.47 -0.72
N LYS A 8 -11.66 10.03 -1.63
CA LYS A 8 -10.24 10.23 -1.37
C LYS A 8 -10.21 11.11 -0.13
N SER A 9 -10.35 10.48 1.05
CA SER A 9 -10.05 11.09 2.33
C SER A 9 -8.73 11.80 2.07
N LYS A 10 -8.70 13.12 2.22
CA LYS A 10 -7.51 13.96 2.07
C LYS A 10 -6.54 13.58 3.19
N ALA A 11 -6.09 12.33 3.18
CA ALA A 11 -5.11 11.80 4.07
C ALA A 11 -3.86 12.57 3.70
N ASN A 12 -3.43 13.44 4.61
CA ASN A 12 -2.25 14.27 4.46
C ASN A 12 -1.00 13.37 4.56
N ILE A 13 -0.88 12.37 3.69
CA ILE A 13 0.26 11.45 3.64
C ILE A 13 1.17 12.00 2.55
N PRO A 14 2.38 12.48 2.89
CA PRO A 14 3.31 12.95 1.89
C PRO A 14 3.73 11.79 0.98
N LYS A 15 4.25 12.10 -0.22
CA LYS A 15 4.94 11.09 -1.03
C LYS A 15 6.19 10.60 -0.27
N LEU A 16 6.49 9.30 -0.35
CA LEU A 16 7.70 8.71 0.23
C LEU A 16 8.94 9.31 -0.46
N ASN A 17 9.93 9.71 0.32
CA ASN A 17 11.25 10.12 -0.15
C ASN A 17 12.34 9.62 0.82
N ASN A 18 13.60 9.92 0.50
CA ASN A 18 14.75 9.36 1.20
C ASN A 18 14.91 9.86 2.65
N VAL A 19 14.20 10.92 3.06
CA VAL A 19 14.35 11.53 4.39
C VAL A 19 13.10 11.38 5.27
N ASN A 20 11.96 10.93 4.71
CA ASN A 20 10.68 10.94 5.42
C ASN A 20 10.13 9.55 5.76
N PHE A 21 10.91 8.48 5.55
CA PHE A 21 10.44 7.09 5.67
C PHE A 21 9.73 6.79 6.99
N LEU A 22 10.31 7.17 8.14
CA LEU A 22 9.73 6.86 9.45
C LEU A 22 8.32 7.45 9.60
N HIS A 23 8.18 8.73 9.31
CA HIS A 23 6.92 9.47 9.43
C HIS A 23 5.91 9.03 8.36
N TRP A 24 6.36 8.78 7.14
CA TRP A 24 5.55 8.21 6.07
C TRP A 24 5.02 6.83 6.45
N SER A 25 5.88 5.95 6.95
CA SER A 25 5.56 4.57 7.35
C SER A 25 4.49 4.56 8.44
N MET A 26 4.62 5.42 9.45
CA MET A 26 3.62 5.55 10.52
C MET A 26 2.26 5.98 9.97
N ARG A 27 2.21 7.00 9.10
CA ARG A 27 0.98 7.48 8.48
C ARG A 27 0.36 6.43 7.55
N MET A 28 1.19 5.73 6.78
CA MET A 28 0.74 4.68 5.86
C MET A 28 0.15 3.49 6.62
N LYS A 29 0.81 3.02 7.69
CA LYS A 29 0.29 1.96 8.56
C LYS A 29 -1.04 2.35 9.19
N ALA A 30 -1.17 3.58 9.70
CA ALA A 30 -2.43 4.08 10.24
C ALA A 30 -3.55 4.10 9.17
N HIS A 31 -3.23 4.56 7.95
CA HIS A 31 -4.17 4.60 6.83
C HIS A 31 -4.63 3.19 6.41
N LEU A 32 -3.71 2.24 6.28
CA LEU A 32 -4.01 0.86 5.94
C LEU A 32 -4.77 0.14 7.05
N ARG A 33 -4.48 0.44 8.32
CA ARG A 33 -5.24 -0.08 9.47
C ARG A 33 -6.69 0.39 9.43
N HIS A 34 -6.93 1.68 9.17
CA HIS A 34 -8.28 2.22 9.02
C HIS A 34 -9.05 1.57 7.86
N LYS A 35 -8.35 1.18 6.77
CA LYS A 35 -8.96 0.44 5.64
C LYS A 35 -9.10 -1.08 5.88
N GLY A 36 -8.62 -1.61 7.00
CA GLY A 36 -8.58 -3.06 7.25
C GLY A 36 -7.60 -3.83 6.36
N LEU A 37 -6.58 -3.14 5.82
CA LEU A 37 -5.60 -3.70 4.88
C LEU A 37 -4.24 -3.97 5.51
N ILE A 38 -3.97 -3.50 6.73
CA ILE A 38 -2.64 -3.63 7.38
C ILE A 38 -2.17 -5.09 7.51
N LYS A 39 -3.08 -6.06 7.61
CA LYS A 39 -2.69 -7.47 7.68
C LYS A 39 -1.98 -7.98 6.42
N TYR A 40 -2.31 -7.43 5.25
CA TYR A 40 -1.74 -7.84 3.96
C TYR A 40 -0.30 -7.37 3.71
N ILE A 41 0.26 -6.58 4.62
CA ILE A 41 1.68 -6.15 4.62
C ILE A 41 2.45 -6.64 5.86
N THR A 42 1.78 -6.99 6.97
CA THR A 42 2.45 -7.38 8.22
C THR A 42 2.43 -8.87 8.49
N GLU A 43 1.48 -9.61 7.94
CA GLU A 43 1.38 -11.06 8.13
C GLU A 43 2.18 -11.80 7.06
N ALA A 44 2.77 -12.93 7.45
CA ALA A 44 3.44 -13.82 6.51
C ALA A 44 2.44 -14.36 5.48
N TRP A 45 2.91 -14.57 4.25
CA TRP A 45 2.09 -15.17 3.20
C TRP A 45 1.63 -16.56 3.63
N VAL A 46 0.32 -16.74 3.79
CA VAL A 46 -0.29 -18.05 4.03
C VAL A 46 -0.72 -18.61 2.68
N ALA A 47 -0.29 -19.84 2.37
CA ALA A 47 -0.73 -20.54 1.18
C ALA A 47 -2.24 -20.81 1.26
N LEU A 48 -3.02 -20.06 0.48
CA LEU A 48 -4.46 -20.25 0.31
C LEU A 48 -4.74 -20.80 -1.09
N SER A 49 -5.85 -21.53 -1.25
CA SER A 49 -6.29 -22.06 -2.55
C SER A 49 -7.76 -21.69 -2.83
N GLY A 50 -8.15 -21.82 -4.10
CA GLY A 50 -9.53 -21.57 -4.55
C GLY A 50 -10.00 -20.12 -4.35
N ALA A 51 -11.28 -19.94 -4.06
CA ALA A 51 -11.90 -18.61 -3.93
C ALA A 51 -11.28 -17.73 -2.83
N ALA A 52 -10.77 -18.34 -1.76
CA ALA A 52 -10.09 -17.61 -0.69
C ALA A 52 -8.80 -16.95 -1.16
N ALA A 53 -8.03 -17.64 -2.03
CA ALA A 53 -6.81 -17.09 -2.62
C ALA A 53 -7.11 -15.89 -3.52
N ASP A 54 -8.16 -15.96 -4.35
CA ASP A 54 -8.55 -14.84 -5.23
C ASP A 54 -8.92 -13.58 -4.43
N VAL A 55 -9.70 -13.73 -3.36
CA VAL A 55 -10.09 -12.61 -2.48
C VAL A 55 -8.86 -11.97 -1.81
N VAL A 56 -7.93 -12.79 -1.31
CA VAL A 56 -6.69 -12.29 -0.70
C VAL A 56 -5.78 -11.62 -1.71
N ASN A 57 -5.63 -12.19 -2.91
CA ASN A 57 -4.86 -11.60 -4.01
C ASN A 57 -5.41 -10.22 -4.41
N LYS A 58 -6.73 -10.08 -4.51
CA LYS A 58 -7.37 -8.78 -4.78
C LYS A 58 -7.08 -7.74 -3.69
N LYS A 59 -7.06 -8.15 -2.42
CA LYS A 59 -6.73 -7.27 -1.29
C LYS A 59 -5.24 -6.90 -1.27
N HIS A 60 -4.37 -7.84 -1.61
CA HIS A 60 -2.94 -7.60 -1.73
C HIS A 60 -2.64 -6.62 -2.88
N ALA A 61 -3.20 -6.86 -4.07
CA ALA A 61 -3.09 -5.96 -5.22
C ALA A 61 -3.57 -4.54 -4.88
N LYS A 62 -4.71 -4.40 -4.20
CA LYS A 62 -5.22 -3.10 -3.73
C LYS A 62 -4.27 -2.42 -2.74
N THR A 63 -3.61 -3.19 -1.88
CA THR A 63 -2.65 -2.65 -0.90
C THR A 63 -1.39 -2.13 -1.61
N VAL A 64 -0.89 -2.87 -2.59
CA VAL A 64 0.25 -2.47 -3.44
C VAL A 64 -0.07 -1.21 -4.24
N ASP A 65 -1.25 -1.13 -4.87
CA ASP A 65 -1.69 0.06 -5.61
C ASP A 65 -1.69 1.32 -4.73
N ILE A 66 -2.20 1.21 -3.49
CA ILE A 66 -2.18 2.31 -2.52
C ILE A 66 -0.74 2.72 -2.20
N LEU A 67 0.15 1.76 -1.92
CA LEU A 67 1.55 2.05 -1.60
C LEU A 67 2.26 2.77 -2.76
N MET A 68 2.07 2.27 -3.99
CA MET A 68 2.62 2.89 -5.21
C MET A 68 2.09 4.32 -5.41
N ASN A 69 0.80 4.54 -5.17
CA ASN A 69 0.18 5.87 -5.24
C ASN A 69 0.76 6.87 -4.23
N TYR A 70 1.42 6.41 -3.15
CA TYR A 70 2.11 7.28 -2.18
C TYR A 70 3.64 7.19 -2.25
N MET A 71 4.19 6.45 -3.21
CA MET A 71 5.62 6.44 -3.50
C MET A 71 5.98 7.58 -4.47
N SER A 72 7.13 8.22 -4.28
CA SER A 72 7.66 9.16 -5.28
C SER A 72 8.34 8.40 -6.42
N GLU A 73 8.41 9.02 -7.60
CA GLU A 73 9.14 8.44 -8.73
C GLU A 73 10.62 8.20 -8.38
N THR A 74 11.23 9.11 -7.63
CA THR A 74 12.61 8.97 -7.15
C THR A 74 12.76 7.74 -6.26
N ALA A 75 11.89 7.57 -5.26
CA ALA A 75 11.94 6.41 -4.36
C ALA A 75 11.71 5.09 -5.13
N PHE A 76 10.79 5.10 -6.11
CA PHE A 76 10.56 3.94 -6.97
C PHE A 76 11.78 3.59 -7.81
N LYS A 77 12.40 4.57 -8.48
CA LYS A 77 13.63 4.38 -9.26
C LYS A 77 14.78 3.85 -8.41
N THR A 78 14.96 4.38 -7.20
CA THR A 78 15.99 3.87 -6.29
C THR A 78 15.80 2.38 -6.00
N VAL A 79 14.58 1.93 -5.66
CA VAL A 79 14.31 0.50 -5.39
C VAL A 79 14.54 -0.38 -6.61
N VAL A 80 14.08 0.06 -7.79
CA VAL A 80 14.23 -0.72 -9.04
C VAL A 80 15.69 -0.78 -9.49
N SER A 81 16.46 0.30 -9.32
CA SER A 81 17.87 0.33 -9.70
C SER A 81 18.77 -0.41 -8.70
N ASP A 82 18.45 -0.37 -7.41
CA ASP A 82 19.22 -1.03 -6.34
C ASP A 82 18.99 -2.55 -6.29
N SER A 83 17.83 -3.02 -6.76
CA SER A 83 17.55 -4.47 -6.89
C SER A 83 18.24 -5.16 -8.08
N GLY A 84 19.04 -4.41 -8.86
CA GLY A 84 19.83 -4.91 -9.99
C GLY A 84 21.32 -5.14 -9.69
N GLN A 85 21.75 -5.08 -8.42
CA GLN A 85 23.15 -5.23 -8.00
C GLN A 85 23.44 -6.54 -7.25
#